data_AF-A0A1F4VLL8-F1
#
_entry.id   AF-A0A1F4VLL8-F1
#
_cell.length_a   1.000
_cell.length_b   1.000
_cell.length_c   1.000
_cell.angle_alpha   90.00
_cell.angle_beta   90.00
_cell.angle_gamma   90.00
#
_symmetry.space_group_name_H-M   'P 1'
#
loop_
_entity.id
_entity.type
_entity.pdbx_description
1 polymer ?
#
loop_
_entity_poly.entity_id
_entity_poly.type
_entity_poly.pdbx_seq_one_letter_code
_entity_poly.pdbx_strand_id
1 'polypeptide(L)'
;MQKDGLVTMNPDDRTWVEQGNTIGKVGMTGYTTGPHLHFEVQKDTNANGDYTDDYPHGRVDPFGWKFPFLPDPWPAYTWTDIGGTHTGTASSYLWLDPLPKYSAYTGNDPVDIPLNNKVVSVPSVEYFKGITTQIIEYSQPSLRSYYENLKYVPHTSMLVNIIDHFGNTVDYLPEPAGITIKLEDINLSGIILESLKIYYFHETNGTWIALNTIYDAVTNSLTAQTNHFSRIAVFGEKVNTDYPTTHAVLDGTLSNGWYTNYPQLTLSADNSNGNDVASTFYSIFDENSWEVYTEPLIIEREGIFPVYYRSIDTTGNLESTKEILIKVDTQGKWKKSLHVRNTGFLIQN
;
A
#
# COMPACT_ATOMS: atom_id res chain seq x y z
N MET A 1 18.19 -4.29 12.70
CA MET A 1 17.25 -4.00 13.81
C MET A 1 18.02 -3.37 14.96
N GLN A 2 17.54 -2.25 15.49
CA GLN A 2 18.05 -1.74 16.79
C GLN A 2 17.63 -2.78 17.85
N LYS A 3 18.60 -3.45 18.47
CA LYS A 3 18.33 -4.42 19.54
C LYS A 3 17.58 -3.76 20.70
N ASP A 4 17.87 -2.49 20.93
CA ASP A 4 17.25 -1.70 21.98
C ASP A 4 15.81 -1.30 21.60
N GLY A 5 14.84 -1.89 22.30
CA GLY A 5 13.42 -1.54 22.18
C GLY A 5 12.52 -2.62 21.58
N LEU A 6 13.04 -3.80 21.26
CA LEU A 6 12.24 -4.99 21.02
C LEU A 6 11.75 -5.60 22.33
N VAL A 7 10.56 -6.20 22.30
CA VAL A 7 9.99 -6.91 23.46
C VAL A 7 10.84 -8.14 23.86
N THR A 8 11.55 -8.73 22.89
CA THR A 8 12.56 -9.77 23.12
C THR A 8 13.78 -9.51 22.23
N MET A 9 14.99 -9.71 22.78
CA MET A 9 16.26 -9.50 22.07
C MET A 9 16.97 -10.82 21.73
N ASN A 10 16.52 -11.93 22.31
CA ASN A 10 17.06 -13.26 22.07
C ASN A 10 16.07 -14.03 21.17
N PRO A 11 16.51 -14.56 20.01
CA PRO A 11 15.64 -15.34 19.13
C PRO A 11 14.96 -16.54 19.82
N ASP A 12 15.57 -17.06 20.88
CA ASP A 12 15.04 -18.19 21.65
C ASP A 12 14.01 -17.77 22.72
N ASP A 13 13.97 -16.49 23.07
CA ASP A 13 13.08 -15.96 24.10
C ASP A 13 11.73 -15.60 23.47
N ARG A 14 10.66 -16.25 23.96
CA ARG A 14 9.28 -15.99 23.56
C ARG A 14 8.59 -15.16 24.62
N THR A 15 7.90 -14.12 24.18
CA THR A 15 7.08 -13.29 25.08
C THR A 15 5.65 -13.22 24.57
N TRP A 16 4.71 -13.35 25.49
CA TRP A 16 3.32 -13.03 25.21
C TRP A 16 3.18 -11.52 25.02
N VAL A 17 2.35 -11.09 24.06
CA VAL A 17 2.06 -9.68 23.80
C VAL A 17 0.55 -9.44 23.83
N GLU A 18 0.12 -8.41 24.55
CA GLU A 18 -1.27 -7.99 24.64
C GLU A 18 -1.53 -6.70 23.84
N GLN A 19 -2.80 -6.39 23.60
CA GLN A 19 -3.20 -5.15 22.93
C GLN A 19 -2.61 -3.92 23.64
N GLY A 20 -2.01 -3.02 22.88
CA GLY A 20 -1.37 -1.81 23.39
C GLY A 20 0.05 -2.01 23.93
N ASN A 21 0.57 -3.24 23.96
CA ASN A 21 1.98 -3.47 24.28
C ASN A 21 2.87 -2.88 23.18
N THR A 22 3.96 -2.23 23.59
CA THR A 22 5.00 -1.79 22.65
C THR A 22 5.85 -2.99 22.28
N ILE A 23 5.75 -3.43 21.03
CA ILE A 23 6.48 -4.62 20.51
C ILE A 23 7.83 -4.27 19.87
N GLY A 24 8.04 -2.98 19.57
CA GLY A 24 9.25 -2.47 18.93
C GLY A 24 9.20 -0.95 18.82
N LYS A 25 10.37 -0.29 18.89
CA LYS A 25 10.52 1.10 18.46
C LYS A 25 10.86 1.13 16.96
N VAL A 26 10.26 2.06 16.23
CA VAL A 26 10.57 2.28 14.81
C VAL A 26 12.01 2.79 14.68
N GLY A 27 12.78 2.22 13.77
CA GLY A 27 14.18 2.57 13.55
C GLY A 27 14.58 2.61 12.08
N MET A 28 15.82 3.03 11.81
CA MET A 28 16.41 3.04 10.48
C MET A 28 17.48 1.97 10.39
N THR A 29 17.13 0.77 9.93
CA THR A 29 18.11 -0.27 9.59
C THR A 29 17.73 -0.94 8.27
N GLY A 30 18.70 -1.15 7.36
CA GLY A 30 18.47 -1.71 6.01
C GLY A 30 18.49 -0.65 4.89
N TYR A 31 18.41 -1.08 3.63
CA TYR A 31 18.20 -0.22 2.46
C TYR A 31 16.72 0.16 2.37
N THR A 32 16.33 1.22 3.06
CA THR A 32 14.92 1.56 3.29
C THR A 32 14.72 3.06 3.36
N THR A 33 13.67 3.56 2.73
CA THR A 33 13.33 4.98 2.59
C THR A 33 12.62 5.55 3.84
N GLY A 34 13.09 5.25 5.04
CA GLY A 34 12.60 5.90 6.26
C GLY A 34 12.41 4.98 7.47
N PRO A 35 11.92 5.52 8.60
CA PRO A 35 11.67 4.75 9.80
C PRO A 35 10.55 3.74 9.54
N HIS A 36 10.86 2.45 9.67
CA HIS A 36 9.91 1.37 9.41
C HIS A 36 10.22 0.18 10.33
N LEU A 37 9.23 -0.71 10.48
CA LEU A 37 9.35 -1.97 11.21
C LEU A 37 9.03 -3.11 10.25
N HIS A 38 9.84 -4.16 10.29
CA HIS A 38 9.55 -5.39 9.58
C HIS A 38 8.79 -6.33 10.51
N PHE A 39 7.60 -6.72 10.10
CA PHE A 39 6.85 -7.79 10.72
C PHE A 39 6.79 -8.96 9.76
N GLU A 40 7.07 -10.13 10.29
CA GLU A 40 6.84 -11.39 9.61
C GLU A 40 5.95 -12.21 10.53
N VAL A 41 4.96 -12.89 9.95
CA VAL A 41 4.17 -13.87 10.68
C VAL A 41 4.53 -15.23 10.11
N GLN A 42 4.96 -16.12 10.99
CA GLN A 42 5.31 -17.49 10.66
C GLN A 42 4.36 -18.45 11.38
N LYS A 43 3.99 -19.51 10.69
CA LYS A 43 3.29 -20.65 11.26
C LYS A 43 4.28 -21.80 11.42
N ASP A 44 4.30 -22.38 12.61
CA ASP A 44 4.95 -23.67 12.86
C ASP A 44 4.20 -24.75 12.08
N THR A 45 4.79 -25.23 10.98
CA THR A 45 4.09 -26.12 10.05
C THR A 45 4.04 -27.57 10.54
N ASN A 46 4.92 -27.94 11.45
CA ASN A 46 5.10 -29.31 11.94
C ASN A 46 4.74 -29.48 13.42
N ALA A 47 4.37 -28.38 14.10
CA ALA A 47 3.99 -28.29 15.51
C ALA A 47 5.08 -28.73 16.50
N ASN A 48 6.36 -28.61 16.14
CA ASN A 48 7.51 -28.96 17.00
C ASN A 48 7.93 -27.81 17.93
N GLY A 49 7.37 -26.62 17.73
CA GLY A 49 7.67 -25.41 18.47
C GLY A 49 8.95 -24.70 18.03
N ASP A 50 9.67 -25.16 17.01
CA ASP A 50 10.77 -24.47 16.33
C ASP A 50 10.19 -23.78 15.08
N TYR A 51 10.46 -22.48 14.94
CA TYR A 51 10.00 -21.70 13.78
C TYR A 51 11.16 -21.39 12.83
N THR A 52 12.40 -21.70 13.23
CA THR A 52 13.60 -21.36 12.47
C THR A 52 13.86 -22.33 11.31
N ASP A 53 13.33 -23.55 11.41
CA ASP A 53 13.36 -24.59 10.38
C ASP A 53 12.20 -24.50 9.38
N ASP A 54 11.17 -23.71 9.69
CA ASP A 54 10.07 -23.43 8.78
C ASP A 54 10.43 -22.40 7.72
N TYR A 55 11.54 -21.66 7.83
CA TYR A 55 11.87 -20.68 6.80
C TYR A 55 12.18 -21.36 5.44
N PRO A 56 11.58 -20.91 4.33
CA PRO A 56 10.59 -19.84 4.22
C PRO A 56 9.13 -20.33 4.12
N HIS A 57 8.92 -21.65 4.16
CA HIS A 57 7.61 -22.32 4.07
C HIS A 57 6.64 -21.91 5.18
N GLY A 58 7.10 -21.50 6.35
CA GLY A 58 6.27 -21.03 7.46
C GLY A 58 5.66 -19.65 7.24
N ARG A 59 6.07 -18.90 6.21
CA ARG A 59 5.54 -17.56 5.93
C ARG A 59 4.08 -17.61 5.53
N VAL A 60 3.27 -16.79 6.20
CA VAL A 60 1.81 -16.83 6.08
C VAL A 60 1.22 -15.43 6.07
N ASP A 61 0.19 -15.23 5.24
CA ASP A 61 -0.65 -14.03 5.29
C ASP A 61 -1.51 -14.06 6.56
N PRO A 62 -1.34 -13.11 7.51
CA PRO A 62 -2.09 -13.12 8.77
C PRO A 62 -3.61 -12.94 8.58
N PHE A 63 -4.04 -12.32 7.49
CA PHE A 63 -5.47 -12.10 7.20
C PHE A 63 -6.11 -13.27 6.43
N GLY A 64 -5.29 -14.21 5.96
CA GLY A 64 -5.72 -15.30 5.10
C GLY A 64 -6.20 -14.84 3.72
N TRP A 65 -5.92 -15.65 2.70
CA TRP A 65 -6.48 -15.42 1.37
C TRP A 65 -7.96 -15.80 1.35
N LYS A 66 -8.84 -14.83 1.07
CA LYS A 66 -10.30 -15.02 1.06
C LYS A 66 -10.97 -14.64 -0.26
N PHE A 67 -10.22 -14.60 -1.35
CA PHE A 67 -10.77 -14.18 -2.63
C PHE A 67 -11.43 -15.37 -3.35
N PRO A 68 -12.74 -15.32 -3.64
CA PRO A 68 -13.46 -16.50 -4.15
C PRO A 68 -13.17 -16.83 -5.62
N PHE A 69 -12.68 -15.86 -6.41
CA PHE A 69 -12.50 -16.01 -7.86
C PHE A 69 -11.07 -16.34 -8.30
N LEU A 70 -10.10 -16.31 -7.39
CA LEU A 70 -8.71 -16.63 -7.67
C LEU A 70 -8.20 -17.59 -6.61
N PRO A 71 -7.46 -18.65 -7.02
CA PRO A 71 -6.79 -19.51 -6.07
C PRO A 71 -5.80 -18.69 -5.25
N ASP A 72 -5.58 -19.12 -4.02
CA ASP A 72 -4.57 -18.54 -3.16
C ASP A 72 -3.22 -18.53 -3.90
N PRO A 73 -2.62 -17.34 -4.16
CA PRO A 73 -1.37 -17.24 -4.88
C PRO A 73 -0.18 -17.65 -4.02
N TRP A 74 -0.31 -17.67 -2.68
CA TRP A 74 0.77 -18.02 -1.78
C TRP A 74 1.29 -19.46 -1.96
N PRO A 75 0.45 -20.51 -2.01
CA PRO A 75 0.88 -21.87 -2.35
C PRO A 75 1.63 -21.97 -3.68
N ALA A 76 1.28 -21.11 -4.64
CA ALA A 76 1.89 -21.10 -5.98
C ALA A 76 3.13 -20.18 -6.06
N TYR A 77 3.40 -19.40 -5.02
CA TYR A 77 4.55 -18.52 -4.98
C TYR A 77 5.82 -19.37 -4.86
N THR A 78 6.69 -19.32 -5.86
CA THR A 78 7.92 -20.10 -5.91
C THR A 78 9.08 -19.23 -6.35
N TRP A 79 10.25 -19.43 -5.74
CA TRP A 79 11.50 -18.79 -6.17
C TRP A 79 12.68 -19.71 -5.92
N THR A 80 13.82 -19.39 -6.52
CA THR A 80 15.05 -20.15 -6.34
C THR A 80 16.16 -19.21 -5.88
N ASP A 81 16.88 -19.60 -4.84
CA ASP A 81 18.09 -18.93 -4.39
C ASP A 81 19.22 -19.95 -4.16
N ILE A 82 20.32 -19.54 -3.51
CA ILE A 82 21.47 -20.40 -3.24
C ILE A 82 21.12 -21.61 -2.35
N GLY A 83 20.00 -21.52 -1.63
CA GLY A 83 19.44 -22.58 -0.79
C GLY A 83 18.46 -23.51 -1.52
N GLY A 84 18.22 -23.31 -2.82
CA GLY A 84 17.35 -24.17 -3.64
C GLY A 84 16.02 -23.51 -4.00
N THR A 85 15.06 -24.34 -4.43
CA THR A 85 13.71 -23.88 -4.78
C THR A 85 12.83 -23.88 -3.55
N HIS A 86 12.15 -22.77 -3.35
CA HIS A 86 11.22 -22.53 -2.25
C HIS A 86 9.81 -22.41 -2.78
N THR A 87 8.83 -22.79 -1.97
CA THR A 87 7.41 -22.64 -2.26
C THR A 87 6.71 -21.97 -1.09
N GLY A 88 5.68 -21.16 -1.33
CA GLY A 88 4.85 -20.61 -0.25
C GLY A 88 3.87 -21.65 0.32
N THR A 89 3.29 -21.33 1.47
CA THR A 89 2.26 -22.14 2.13
C THR A 89 0.89 -21.52 1.94
N ALA A 90 -0.17 -22.33 1.95
CA ALA A 90 -1.54 -21.81 1.95
C ALA A 90 -1.77 -20.78 3.06
N SER A 91 -2.25 -19.61 2.64
CA SER A 91 -2.66 -18.53 3.52
C SER A 91 -3.75 -19.02 4.46
N SER A 92 -3.51 -18.86 5.76
CA SER A 92 -4.48 -19.23 6.79
C SER A 92 -4.76 -18.02 7.67
N TYR A 93 -6.00 -17.88 8.12
CA TYR A 93 -6.35 -16.81 9.06
C TYR A 93 -5.75 -17.16 10.42
N LEU A 94 -4.74 -16.41 10.85
CA LEU A 94 -3.95 -16.73 12.06
C LEU A 94 -4.54 -16.11 13.32
N TRP A 95 -5.48 -15.18 13.18
CA TRP A 95 -6.16 -14.61 14.32
C TRP A 95 -7.16 -15.62 14.88
N LEU A 96 -6.98 -15.98 16.14
CA LEU A 96 -7.86 -16.91 16.84
C LEU A 96 -9.27 -16.31 17.03
N ASP A 97 -9.34 -14.98 17.12
CA ASP A 97 -10.59 -14.24 17.14
C ASP A 97 -11.03 -13.88 15.70
N PRO A 98 -12.23 -14.29 15.28
CA PRO A 98 -12.76 -13.88 13.99
C PRO A 98 -12.97 -12.36 13.97
N LEU A 99 -12.70 -11.73 12.82
CA LEU A 99 -13.07 -10.32 12.63
C LEU A 99 -14.55 -10.12 12.97
N PRO A 100 -14.91 -8.98 13.59
CA PRO A 100 -16.30 -8.64 13.84
C PRO A 100 -17.13 -8.84 12.56
N LYS A 101 -18.08 -9.77 12.66
CA LYS A 101 -18.99 -10.14 11.58
C LYS A 101 -20.40 -10.03 12.10
N TYR A 102 -21.22 -9.31 11.35
CA TYR A 102 -22.66 -9.26 11.57
C TYR A 102 -23.34 -9.90 10.39
N SER A 103 -24.43 -10.59 10.65
CA SER A 103 -25.22 -11.25 9.63
C SER A 103 -26.68 -11.12 9.98
N ALA A 104 -27.48 -10.76 8.99
CA ALA A 104 -28.92 -10.69 9.15
C ALA A 104 -29.59 -11.45 8.02
N TYR A 105 -30.65 -12.17 8.38
CA TYR A 105 -31.55 -12.74 7.39
C TYR A 105 -32.38 -11.61 6.80
N THR A 106 -32.16 -11.37 5.52
CA THR A 106 -32.85 -10.38 4.70
C THR A 106 -33.95 -11.12 3.96
N GLY A 107 -35.14 -11.11 4.56
CA GLY A 107 -36.34 -11.75 4.03
C GLY A 107 -37.09 -10.82 3.07
N ASN A 108 -38.39 -10.64 3.35
CA ASN A 108 -39.23 -9.71 2.60
C ASN A 108 -39.23 -8.30 3.18
N ASP A 109 -38.65 -8.09 4.37
CA ASP A 109 -38.62 -6.80 5.04
C ASP A 109 -37.24 -6.15 4.89
N PRO A 110 -37.15 -4.82 4.81
CA PRO A 110 -35.88 -4.12 4.82
C PRO A 110 -35.15 -4.33 6.16
N VAL A 111 -33.83 -4.46 6.11
CA VAL A 111 -33.00 -4.72 7.30
C VAL A 111 -31.78 -3.81 7.31
N ASP A 112 -31.55 -3.17 8.46
CA ASP A 112 -30.31 -2.46 8.75
C ASP A 112 -29.35 -3.36 9.53
N ILE A 113 -28.12 -3.49 9.03
CA ILE A 113 -27.10 -4.35 9.61
C ILE A 113 -25.96 -3.46 10.09
N PRO A 114 -25.80 -3.25 11.41
CA PRO A 114 -24.74 -2.41 11.94
C PRO A 114 -23.42 -3.17 12.07
N LEU A 115 -22.31 -2.48 11.82
CA LEU A 115 -20.93 -2.92 12.06
C LEU A 115 -20.12 -1.71 12.52
N ASN A 116 -20.01 -1.55 13.85
CA ASN A 116 -19.32 -0.41 14.47
C ASN A 116 -19.90 0.93 13.96
N ASN A 117 -19.10 1.73 13.27
CA ASN A 117 -19.49 3.01 12.67
C ASN A 117 -20.18 2.88 11.30
N LYS A 118 -20.52 1.67 10.85
CA LYS A 118 -21.05 1.37 9.51
C LYS A 118 -22.42 0.73 9.62
N VAL A 119 -23.29 1.01 8.66
CA VAL A 119 -24.60 0.35 8.52
C VAL A 119 -24.82 -0.01 7.05
N VAL A 120 -25.23 -1.24 6.79
CA VAL A 120 -25.71 -1.67 5.47
C VAL A 120 -27.21 -1.89 5.56
N SER A 121 -27.96 -1.10 4.79
CA SER A 121 -29.42 -1.13 4.71
C SER A 121 -29.81 -1.91 3.46
N VAL A 122 -30.35 -3.12 3.64
CA VAL A 122 -30.79 -3.96 2.52
C VAL A 122 -32.29 -3.79 2.34
N PRO A 123 -32.77 -3.38 1.15
CA PRO A 123 -34.20 -3.21 0.90
C PRO A 123 -34.92 -4.56 0.88
N SER A 124 -36.26 -4.51 0.95
CA SER A 124 -37.11 -5.68 0.75
C SER A 124 -36.91 -6.26 -0.64
N VAL A 125 -36.67 -7.57 -0.75
CA VAL A 125 -36.42 -8.20 -2.04
C VAL A 125 -37.52 -9.21 -2.37
N GLU A 126 -38.55 -8.76 -3.10
CA GLU A 126 -39.75 -9.56 -3.37
C GLU A 126 -39.45 -10.87 -4.13
N TYR A 127 -38.42 -10.87 -4.98
CA TYR A 127 -38.05 -12.03 -5.82
C TYR A 127 -37.12 -13.04 -5.13
N PHE A 128 -36.39 -12.64 -4.09
CA PHE A 128 -35.42 -13.51 -3.42
C PHE A 128 -36.03 -14.04 -2.13
N LYS A 129 -36.46 -15.31 -2.14
CA LYS A 129 -36.96 -15.98 -0.93
C LYS A 129 -35.80 -16.35 0.00
N GLY A 130 -35.41 -15.38 0.82
CA GLY A 130 -34.42 -15.53 1.88
C GLY A 130 -33.00 -15.41 1.37
N ILE A 131 -32.42 -14.22 1.58
CA ILE A 131 -30.98 -13.98 1.47
C ILE A 131 -30.42 -13.73 2.87
N THR A 132 -29.13 -13.95 3.03
CA THR A 132 -28.39 -13.55 4.22
C THR A 132 -27.34 -12.55 3.81
N THR A 133 -27.38 -11.36 4.39
CA THR A 133 -26.36 -10.35 4.18
C THR A 133 -25.36 -10.42 5.32
N GLN A 134 -24.09 -10.49 4.98
CA GLN A 134 -22.96 -10.56 5.88
C GLN A 134 -22.09 -9.32 5.70
N ILE A 135 -21.75 -8.68 6.80
CA ILE A 135 -20.80 -7.56 6.83
C ILE A 135 -19.68 -7.89 7.78
N ILE A 136 -18.44 -7.68 7.32
CA ILE A 136 -17.23 -8.07 8.05
C ILE A 136 -16.28 -6.87 8.05
N GLU A 137 -15.69 -6.55 9.21
CA GLU A 137 -14.54 -5.64 9.26
C GLU A 137 -13.46 -6.12 8.28
N TYR A 138 -12.75 -5.18 7.64
CA TYR A 138 -11.73 -5.53 6.66
C TYR A 138 -10.46 -4.72 6.84
N SER A 139 -9.34 -5.28 6.38
CA SER A 139 -8.04 -4.62 6.46
C SER A 139 -8.05 -3.30 5.69
N GLN A 140 -7.25 -2.32 6.14
CA GLN A 140 -7.02 -1.09 5.40
C GLN A 140 -6.68 -1.38 3.92
N PRO A 141 -7.36 -0.74 2.95
CA PRO A 141 -7.04 -0.87 1.55
C PRO A 141 -5.63 -0.40 1.22
N SER A 142 -4.92 -1.15 0.37
CA SER A 142 -3.75 -0.66 -0.32
C SER A 142 -4.19 0.13 -1.56
N LEU A 143 -3.75 1.39 -1.64
CA LEU A 143 -3.98 2.24 -2.80
C LEU A 143 -2.78 2.10 -3.75
N ARG A 144 -3.07 1.78 -5.03
CA ARG A 144 -2.06 1.75 -6.09
C ARG A 144 -1.62 3.17 -6.47
N SER A 145 -0.52 3.30 -7.21
CA SER A 145 0.07 4.61 -7.60
C SER A 145 -0.90 5.54 -8.31
N TYR A 146 -1.82 5.02 -9.13
CA TYR A 146 -2.83 5.85 -9.81
C TYR A 146 -3.91 6.43 -8.87
N TYR A 147 -3.91 6.07 -7.58
CA TYR A 147 -4.72 6.69 -6.52
C TYR A 147 -3.89 7.60 -5.61
N GLU A 148 -2.75 8.12 -6.09
CA GLU A 148 -1.83 8.96 -5.29
C GLU A 148 -2.50 10.16 -4.62
N ASN A 149 -3.55 10.72 -5.21
CA ASN A 149 -4.28 11.87 -4.67
C ASN A 149 -5.30 11.49 -3.59
N LEU A 150 -5.60 10.20 -3.42
CA LEU A 150 -6.57 9.73 -2.45
C LEU A 150 -5.89 9.28 -1.15
N LYS A 151 -6.60 9.47 -0.04
CA LYS A 151 -6.23 8.98 1.29
C LYS A 151 -7.39 8.19 1.88
N TYR A 152 -7.06 7.04 2.45
CA TYR A 152 -8.00 6.18 3.18
C TYR A 152 -8.46 6.84 4.47
N VAL A 153 -9.77 6.78 4.72
CA VAL A 153 -10.38 7.17 5.98
C VAL A 153 -10.37 5.97 6.94
N PRO A 154 -9.65 6.04 8.07
CA PRO A 154 -9.52 4.93 9.01
C PRO A 154 -10.85 4.32 9.47
N HIS A 155 -10.86 3.02 9.76
CA HIS A 155 -12.02 2.27 10.26
C HIS A 155 -13.26 2.21 9.35
N THR A 156 -13.13 2.59 8.09
CA THR A 156 -14.26 2.56 7.13
C THR A 156 -14.29 1.34 6.23
N SER A 157 -13.22 0.52 6.22
CA SER A 157 -13.17 -0.65 5.35
C SER A 157 -14.04 -1.81 5.87
N MET A 158 -14.81 -2.40 4.97
CA MET A 158 -15.62 -3.59 5.24
C MET A 158 -15.75 -4.47 3.99
N LEU A 159 -16.10 -5.73 4.19
CA LEU A 159 -16.55 -6.64 3.14
C LEU A 159 -18.06 -6.86 3.29
N VAL A 160 -18.82 -6.64 2.22
CA VAL A 160 -20.25 -6.92 2.16
C VAL A 160 -20.49 -8.10 1.23
N ASN A 161 -21.05 -9.17 1.76
CA ASN A 161 -21.43 -10.36 1.00
C ASN A 161 -22.93 -10.62 1.17
N ILE A 162 -23.60 -10.93 0.07
CA ILE A 162 -24.98 -11.42 0.11
C ILE A 162 -24.97 -12.86 -0.41
N ILE A 163 -25.58 -13.76 0.34
CA ILE A 163 -25.71 -15.16 -0.04
C ILE A 163 -27.18 -15.58 -0.05
N ASP A 164 -27.54 -16.44 -1.01
CA ASP A 164 -28.86 -17.08 -1.04
C ASP A 164 -28.96 -18.22 0.00
N HIS A 165 -30.14 -18.84 0.11
CA HIS A 165 -30.33 -19.96 1.03
C HIS A 165 -29.54 -21.24 0.68
N PHE A 166 -28.95 -21.31 -0.52
CA PHE A 166 -28.06 -22.38 -0.93
C PHE A 166 -26.58 -22.04 -0.66
N GLY A 167 -26.28 -20.82 -0.20
CA GLY A 167 -24.94 -20.33 0.06
C GLY A 167 -24.22 -19.77 -1.16
N ASN A 168 -24.89 -19.58 -2.30
CA ASN A 168 -24.32 -18.93 -3.48
C ASN A 168 -24.28 -17.41 -3.29
N THR A 169 -23.28 -16.74 -3.84
CA THR A 169 -23.21 -15.27 -3.83
C THR A 169 -24.31 -14.67 -4.70
N VAL A 170 -24.90 -13.59 -4.20
CA VAL A 170 -25.88 -12.77 -4.92
C VAL A 170 -25.20 -11.47 -5.31
N ASP A 171 -24.85 -11.35 -6.59
CA ASP A 171 -24.07 -10.23 -7.10
C ASP A 171 -24.92 -9.02 -7.52
N TYR A 172 -26.25 -9.14 -7.45
CA TYR A 172 -27.18 -8.09 -7.85
C TYR A 172 -28.47 -8.12 -7.03
N LEU A 173 -28.91 -6.93 -6.59
CA LEU A 173 -30.24 -6.72 -6.04
C LEU A 173 -31.08 -5.86 -7.01
N PRO A 174 -32.40 -6.11 -7.13
CA PRO A 174 -33.31 -5.27 -7.91
C PRO A 174 -33.33 -3.82 -7.42
N GLU A 175 -33.29 -3.63 -6.10
CA GLU A 175 -33.18 -2.33 -5.45
C GLU A 175 -31.81 -2.22 -4.76
N PRO A 176 -31.12 -1.07 -4.88
CA PRO A 176 -29.77 -0.93 -4.33
C PRO A 176 -29.77 -0.89 -2.81
N ALA A 177 -28.76 -1.53 -2.21
CA ALA A 177 -28.52 -1.44 -0.79
C ALA A 177 -27.97 -0.05 -0.42
N GLY A 178 -28.43 0.48 0.70
CA GLY A 178 -27.88 1.68 1.33
C GLY A 178 -26.63 1.35 2.13
N ILE A 179 -25.63 2.22 2.05
CA ILE A 179 -24.41 2.19 2.86
C ILE A 179 -24.38 3.49 3.66
N THR A 180 -24.25 3.39 4.97
CA THR A 180 -24.06 4.54 5.86
C THR A 180 -22.76 4.37 6.64
N ILE A 181 -21.90 5.39 6.63
CA ILE A 181 -20.63 5.42 7.37
C ILE A 181 -20.63 6.67 8.25
N LYS A 182 -20.62 6.47 9.57
CA LYS A 182 -20.48 7.54 10.54
C LYS A 182 -19.00 7.92 10.69
N LEU A 183 -18.73 9.22 10.71
CA LEU A 183 -17.37 9.77 10.81
C LEU A 183 -17.02 10.28 12.22
N GLU A 184 -17.88 10.02 13.21
CA GLU A 184 -17.62 10.35 14.62
C GLU A 184 -16.32 9.68 15.09
N ASP A 185 -15.48 10.44 15.79
CA ASP A 185 -14.18 10.01 16.32
C ASP A 185 -13.15 9.52 15.29
N ILE A 186 -13.37 9.76 13.99
CA ILE A 186 -12.39 9.43 12.95
C ILE A 186 -11.43 10.60 12.73
N ASN A 187 -10.12 10.30 12.73
CA ASN A 187 -9.11 11.26 12.35
C ASN A 187 -9.13 11.49 10.82
N LEU A 188 -9.60 12.66 10.39
CA LEU A 188 -9.66 13.09 9.00
C LEU A 188 -8.50 14.03 8.60
N SER A 189 -7.41 14.08 9.38
CA SER A 189 -6.30 14.98 9.09
C SER A 189 -5.71 14.74 7.68
N GLY A 190 -5.48 15.84 6.96
CA GLY A 190 -4.96 15.79 5.59
C GLY A 190 -5.94 15.25 4.54
N ILE A 191 -7.24 15.20 4.82
CA ILE A 191 -8.29 14.85 3.85
C ILE A 191 -9.21 16.04 3.62
N ILE A 192 -9.50 16.37 2.36
CA ILE A 192 -10.48 17.41 2.02
C ILE A 192 -11.87 16.85 2.32
N LEU A 193 -12.56 17.40 3.32
CA LEU A 193 -13.84 16.87 3.81
C LEU A 193 -14.89 16.75 2.69
N GLU A 194 -14.97 17.73 1.79
CA GLU A 194 -15.96 17.76 0.70
C GLU A 194 -15.66 16.77 -0.45
N SER A 195 -14.47 16.18 -0.45
CA SER A 195 -14.06 15.17 -1.45
C SER A 195 -14.39 13.73 -1.03
N LEU A 196 -14.84 13.53 0.22
CA LEU A 196 -15.12 12.21 0.78
C LEU A 196 -16.15 11.46 -0.05
N LYS A 197 -15.80 10.24 -0.46
CA LYS A 197 -16.69 9.33 -1.17
C LYS A 197 -16.56 7.92 -0.64
N ILE A 198 -17.66 7.18 -0.67
CA ILE A 198 -17.69 5.74 -0.47
C ILE A 198 -17.32 5.09 -1.80
N TYR A 199 -16.46 4.08 -1.75
CA TYR A 199 -16.02 3.31 -2.91
C TYR A 199 -16.30 1.84 -2.69
N TYR A 200 -16.60 1.14 -3.77
CA TYR A 200 -16.54 -0.32 -3.81
C TYR A 200 -15.33 -0.76 -4.65
N PHE A 201 -14.78 -1.92 -4.32
CA PHE A 201 -13.71 -2.53 -5.09
C PHE A 201 -14.29 -3.38 -6.21
N HIS A 202 -13.83 -3.19 -7.44
CA HIS A 202 -14.20 -3.98 -8.60
C HIS A 202 -13.11 -5.03 -8.87
N GLU A 203 -13.40 -6.25 -8.48
CA GLU A 203 -12.47 -7.38 -8.36
C GLU A 203 -11.76 -7.74 -9.66
N THR A 204 -12.48 -7.74 -10.78
CA THR A 204 -11.95 -8.15 -12.08
C THR A 204 -10.92 -7.17 -12.64
N ASN A 205 -11.08 -5.88 -12.31
CA ASN A 205 -10.19 -4.82 -12.78
C ASN A 205 -9.15 -4.43 -11.70
N GLY A 206 -9.37 -4.84 -10.45
CA GLY A 206 -8.52 -4.48 -9.33
C GLY A 206 -8.55 -2.98 -9.02
N THR A 207 -9.70 -2.32 -9.21
CA THR A 207 -9.88 -0.87 -9.09
C THR A 207 -10.98 -0.53 -8.09
N TRP A 208 -10.79 0.53 -7.31
CA TRP A 208 -11.84 1.19 -6.53
C TRP A 208 -12.68 2.11 -7.42
N ILE A 209 -14.01 1.98 -7.31
CA ILE A 209 -15.00 2.77 -8.05
C ILE A 209 -15.82 3.59 -7.05
N ALA A 210 -15.90 4.90 -7.28
CA ALA A 210 -16.64 5.82 -6.42
C ALA A 210 -18.14 5.65 -6.59
N LEU A 211 -18.87 5.59 -5.47
CA LEU A 211 -20.32 5.69 -5.43
C LEU A 211 -20.75 7.16 -5.36
N ASN A 212 -21.97 7.43 -5.83
CA ASN A 212 -22.61 8.70 -5.56
C ASN A 212 -22.86 8.82 -4.04
N THR A 213 -22.05 9.64 -3.38
CA THR A 213 -22.00 9.75 -1.92
C THR A 213 -22.57 11.09 -1.48
N ILE A 214 -23.44 11.05 -0.48
CA ILE A 214 -24.02 12.24 0.15
C ILE A 214 -23.42 12.35 1.55
N TYR A 215 -22.78 13.48 1.84
CA TYR A 215 -22.35 13.84 3.19
C TYR A 215 -23.44 14.64 3.90
N ASP A 216 -23.91 14.11 5.03
CA ASP A 216 -24.78 14.84 5.95
C ASP A 216 -23.93 15.42 7.09
N ALA A 217 -23.78 16.74 7.09
CA ALA A 217 -23.00 17.48 8.08
C ALA A 217 -23.67 17.51 9.47
N VAL A 218 -24.98 17.29 9.57
CA VAL A 218 -25.71 17.28 10.85
C VAL A 218 -25.45 15.97 11.59
N THR A 219 -25.51 14.85 10.87
CA THR A 219 -25.25 13.51 11.43
C THR A 219 -23.80 13.06 11.27
N ASN A 220 -22.94 13.91 10.70
CA ASN A 220 -21.55 13.64 10.35
C ASN A 220 -21.35 12.25 9.69
N SER A 221 -22.18 11.97 8.70
CA SER A 221 -22.29 10.64 8.08
C SER A 221 -22.26 10.71 6.56
N LEU A 222 -21.62 9.72 5.94
CA LEU A 222 -21.64 9.51 4.49
C LEU A 222 -22.68 8.44 4.17
N THR A 223 -23.48 8.70 3.13
CA THR A 223 -24.46 7.74 2.63
C THR A 223 -24.28 7.50 1.14
N ALA A 224 -24.45 6.27 0.69
CA ALA A 224 -24.42 5.91 -0.72
C ALA A 224 -25.36 4.72 -0.98
N GLN A 225 -25.66 4.47 -2.25
CA GLN A 225 -26.40 3.29 -2.69
C GLN A 225 -25.53 2.46 -3.64
N THR A 226 -25.62 1.13 -3.54
CA THR A 226 -24.85 0.21 -4.39
C THR A 226 -25.60 -1.07 -4.69
N ASN A 227 -25.37 -1.60 -5.90
CA ASN A 227 -25.72 -2.97 -6.30
C ASN A 227 -24.49 -3.87 -6.41
N HIS A 228 -23.31 -3.36 -6.03
CA HIS A 228 -22.05 -4.07 -6.08
C HIS A 228 -21.62 -4.41 -4.65
N PHE A 229 -21.61 -5.71 -4.33
CA PHE A 229 -21.30 -6.23 -3.00
C PHE A 229 -19.89 -6.81 -3.00
N SER A 230 -18.96 -6.04 -2.44
CA SER A 230 -17.54 -6.39 -2.40
C SER A 230 -16.87 -5.70 -1.21
N ARG A 231 -15.58 -5.39 -1.33
CA ARG A 231 -14.89 -4.53 -0.37
C ARG A 231 -15.39 -3.10 -0.55
N ILE A 232 -15.74 -2.46 0.54
CA ILE A 232 -16.18 -1.07 0.59
C ILE A 232 -15.24 -0.31 1.52
N ALA A 233 -14.91 0.93 1.18
CA ALA A 233 -14.09 1.82 1.99
C ALA A 233 -14.41 3.28 1.65
N VAL A 234 -14.03 4.21 2.53
CA VAL A 234 -14.11 5.64 2.26
C VAL A 234 -12.71 6.17 1.90
N PHE A 235 -12.65 6.93 0.82
CA PHE A 235 -11.48 7.72 0.46
C PHE A 235 -11.89 9.18 0.32
N GLY A 236 -10.95 10.08 0.58
CA GLY A 236 -11.04 11.48 0.15
C GLY A 236 -9.76 11.91 -0.53
N GLU A 237 -9.84 12.99 -1.29
CA GLU A 237 -8.68 13.68 -1.80
C GLU A 237 -7.84 14.20 -0.64
N LYS A 238 -6.53 14.09 -0.78
CA LYS A 238 -5.58 14.71 0.12
C LYS A 238 -5.77 16.22 0.06
N VAL A 239 -5.80 16.90 1.21
CA VAL A 239 -5.69 18.37 1.24
C VAL A 239 -4.40 18.71 0.53
N ASN A 240 -4.44 19.49 -0.57
CA ASN A 240 -3.28 19.83 -1.40
C ASN A 240 -2.02 19.90 -0.54
N THR A 241 -1.23 18.84 -0.63
CA THR A 241 -0.10 18.63 0.24
C THR A 241 1.05 19.31 -0.46
N ASP A 242 1.48 20.50 -0.01
CA ASP A 242 2.74 21.02 -0.54
C ASP A 242 3.79 19.96 -0.24
N TYR A 243 4.19 19.29 -1.32
CA TYR A 243 5.18 18.24 -1.26
C TYR A 243 6.52 18.90 -0.96
N PRO A 244 7.41 18.22 -0.23
CA PRO A 244 8.81 18.60 -0.23
C PRO A 244 9.29 18.81 -1.66
N THR A 245 10.12 19.82 -1.87
CA THR A 245 10.81 20.02 -3.14
C THR A 245 12.25 19.58 -2.95
N THR A 246 12.65 18.49 -3.61
CA THR A 246 14.05 18.07 -3.59
C THR A 246 14.84 18.76 -4.70
N HIS A 247 16.03 19.24 -4.35
CA HIS A 247 17.01 19.86 -5.23
C HIS A 247 18.29 19.03 -5.28
N ALA A 248 18.80 18.78 -6.49
CA ALA A 248 20.04 18.05 -6.73
C ALA A 248 21.14 18.99 -7.26
N VAL A 249 22.32 18.90 -6.65
CA VAL A 249 23.54 19.58 -7.09
C VAL A 249 24.61 18.53 -7.33
N LEU A 250 25.20 18.54 -8.53
CA LEU A 250 26.35 17.72 -8.86
C LEU A 250 27.60 18.59 -8.92
N ASP A 251 28.64 18.18 -8.20
CA ASP A 251 29.96 18.81 -8.27
C ASP A 251 30.98 17.86 -8.90
N GLY A 252 31.81 18.38 -9.80
CA GLY A 252 32.77 17.59 -10.56
C GLY A 252 33.34 18.34 -11.76
N THR A 253 34.45 17.83 -12.28
CA THR A 253 35.15 18.42 -13.43
C THR A 253 34.48 17.95 -14.72
N LEU A 254 33.75 18.86 -15.35
CA LEU A 254 33.10 18.62 -16.64
C LEU A 254 34.02 18.94 -17.82
N SER A 255 33.99 18.08 -18.83
CA SER A 255 34.56 18.33 -20.16
C SER A 255 33.58 17.81 -21.21
N ASN A 256 33.14 18.70 -22.11
CA ASN A 256 32.17 18.38 -23.17
C ASN A 256 30.89 17.67 -22.67
N GLY A 257 30.40 18.02 -21.47
CA GLY A 257 29.20 17.43 -20.87
C GLY A 257 29.40 16.06 -20.23
N TRP A 258 30.65 15.60 -20.07
CA TRP A 258 31.03 14.40 -19.33
C TRP A 258 31.85 14.78 -18.10
N TYR A 259 31.55 14.16 -16.96
CA TYR A 259 32.39 14.26 -15.79
C TYR A 259 33.66 13.43 -16.00
N THR A 260 34.82 14.09 -15.83
CA THR A 260 36.16 13.50 -15.99
C THR A 260 36.73 12.94 -14.69
N ASN A 261 36.05 13.18 -13.57
CA ASN A 261 36.20 12.53 -12.28
C ASN A 261 34.81 12.06 -11.82
N TYR A 262 34.75 11.23 -10.76
CA TYR A 262 33.47 10.85 -10.17
C TYR A 262 32.79 12.07 -9.53
N PRO A 263 31.58 12.46 -9.97
CA PRO A 263 30.91 13.63 -9.43
C PRO A 263 30.34 13.35 -8.03
N GLN A 264 30.34 14.37 -7.17
CA GLN A 264 29.66 14.34 -5.89
C GLN A 264 28.22 14.84 -6.06
N LEU A 265 27.25 14.02 -5.64
CA LEU A 265 25.84 14.39 -5.57
C LEU A 265 25.51 14.93 -4.18
N THR A 266 24.96 16.13 -4.15
CA THR A 266 24.36 16.75 -2.97
C THR A 266 22.87 16.91 -3.20
N LEU A 267 22.05 16.34 -2.33
CA LEU A 267 20.61 16.55 -2.32
C LEU A 267 20.24 17.45 -1.15
N SER A 268 19.29 18.34 -1.38
CA SER A 268 18.68 19.16 -0.34
C SER A 268 17.18 19.17 -0.58
N ALA A 269 16.39 19.29 0.47
CA ALA A 269 14.95 19.36 0.36
C ALA A 269 14.42 20.44 1.28
N ASP A 270 13.46 21.19 0.78
CA ASP A 270 12.73 22.20 1.52
C ASP A 270 11.23 21.98 1.37
N ASN A 271 10.48 22.48 2.35
CA ASN A 271 9.04 22.42 2.33
C ASN A 271 8.47 23.79 2.70
N SER A 272 7.80 24.42 1.76
CA SER A 272 7.34 25.80 1.86
C SER A 272 6.13 25.98 2.78
N ASN A 273 5.51 24.90 3.24
CA ASN A 273 4.29 24.91 4.07
C ASN A 273 4.54 24.85 5.58
N GLY A 274 5.79 24.73 6.02
CA GLY A 274 6.15 24.64 7.45
C GLY A 274 6.11 23.23 8.04
N ASN A 275 5.81 22.18 7.26
CA ASN A 275 6.05 20.80 7.67
C ASN A 275 7.51 20.42 7.40
N ASP A 276 8.21 19.86 8.38
CA ASP A 276 9.59 19.43 8.18
C ASP A 276 9.67 18.26 7.17
N VAL A 277 10.75 18.24 6.39
CA VAL A 277 11.11 17.10 5.55
C VAL A 277 11.52 15.94 6.47
N ALA A 278 10.84 14.80 6.36
CA ALA A 278 11.15 13.63 7.17
C ALA A 278 12.36 12.88 6.60
N SER A 279 12.43 12.70 5.28
CA SER A 279 13.54 12.00 4.62
C SER A 279 13.62 12.31 3.13
N THR A 280 14.84 12.26 2.59
CA THR A 280 15.14 12.36 1.16
C THR A 280 15.69 11.02 0.68
N PHE A 281 15.31 10.62 -0.54
CA PHE A 281 15.68 9.34 -1.14
C PHE A 281 16.30 9.52 -2.51
N TYR A 282 17.15 8.59 -2.89
CA TYR A 282 17.70 8.48 -4.24
C TYR A 282 17.73 7.04 -4.73
N SER A 283 17.76 6.84 -6.05
CA SER A 283 18.01 5.55 -6.67
C SER A 283 18.89 5.74 -7.91
N ILE A 284 19.75 4.77 -8.20
CA ILE A 284 20.64 4.80 -9.37
C ILE A 284 20.17 3.70 -10.32
N PHE A 285 19.99 4.03 -11.60
CA PHE A 285 19.51 3.16 -12.70
C PHE A 285 18.00 2.88 -12.79
N ASP A 286 17.30 2.63 -11.68
CA ASP A 286 15.87 2.31 -11.70
C ASP A 286 15.05 3.03 -10.62
N GLU A 287 13.72 2.95 -10.71
CA GLU A 287 12.80 3.50 -9.70
C GLU A 287 12.36 2.45 -8.67
N ASN A 288 13.05 1.31 -8.58
CA ASN A 288 12.67 0.18 -7.72
C ASN A 288 13.59 0.02 -6.50
N SER A 289 14.81 0.59 -6.53
CA SER A 289 15.87 0.36 -5.53
C SER A 289 16.26 1.66 -4.80
N TRP A 290 15.37 2.18 -3.95
CA TRP A 290 15.57 3.46 -3.27
C TRP A 290 16.43 3.38 -2.00
N GLU A 291 17.37 4.31 -1.84
CA GLU A 291 18.24 4.51 -0.67
C GLU A 291 17.94 5.86 0.00
N VAL A 292 18.22 5.99 1.31
CA VAL A 292 18.08 7.26 2.04
C VAL A 292 19.31 8.12 1.83
N TYR A 293 19.10 9.36 1.43
CA TYR A 293 20.13 10.38 1.38
C TYR A 293 20.37 10.93 2.79
N THR A 294 21.57 10.69 3.32
CA THR A 294 21.98 11.17 4.67
C THR A 294 23.14 12.15 4.61
N GLU A 295 24.00 12.04 3.60
CA GLU A 295 25.14 12.92 3.37
C GLU A 295 25.50 12.95 1.86
N PRO A 296 26.27 13.96 1.41
CA PRO A 296 26.76 14.00 0.02
C PRO A 296 27.54 12.75 -0.36
N LEU A 297 27.29 12.22 -1.55
CA LEU A 297 27.86 10.95 -2.00
C LEU A 297 28.60 11.08 -3.33
N ILE A 298 29.72 10.38 -3.46
CA ILE A 298 30.49 10.34 -4.70
C ILE A 298 29.94 9.22 -5.59
N ILE A 299 29.57 9.58 -6.82
CA ILE A 299 29.02 8.64 -7.79
C ILE A 299 30.18 7.94 -8.53
N GLU A 300 30.70 6.86 -7.93
CA GLU A 300 31.84 6.08 -8.46
C GLU A 300 31.43 5.13 -9.60
N ARG A 301 30.80 5.66 -10.65
CA ARG A 301 30.31 4.89 -11.80
C ARG A 301 30.68 5.52 -13.12
N GLU A 302 30.96 4.67 -14.11
CA GLU A 302 31.26 5.05 -15.49
C GLU A 302 30.01 4.97 -16.38
N GLY A 303 29.99 5.75 -17.46
CA GLY A 303 28.96 5.68 -18.50
C GLY A 303 27.83 6.69 -18.32
N ILE A 304 26.67 6.38 -18.93
CA ILE A 304 25.47 7.22 -18.90
C ILE A 304 24.41 6.50 -18.07
N PHE A 305 23.89 7.14 -17.03
CA PHE A 305 22.88 6.55 -16.18
C PHE A 305 22.00 7.61 -15.51
N PRO A 306 20.73 7.30 -15.25
CA PRO A 306 19.85 8.17 -14.48
C PRO A 306 20.10 8.02 -12.98
N VAL A 307 19.89 9.11 -12.27
CA VAL A 307 19.69 9.14 -10.82
C VAL A 307 18.32 9.70 -10.55
N TYR A 308 17.50 8.94 -9.84
CA TYR A 308 16.18 9.34 -9.39
C TYR A 308 16.26 9.84 -7.95
N TYR A 309 15.45 10.83 -7.60
CA TYR A 309 15.41 11.39 -6.25
C TYR A 309 14.02 11.94 -5.92
N ARG A 310 13.65 11.91 -4.63
CA ARG A 310 12.38 12.45 -4.09
C ARG A 310 12.46 12.59 -2.58
N SER A 311 11.54 13.34 -1.96
CA SER A 311 11.47 13.47 -0.50
C SER A 311 10.05 13.25 0.04
N ILE A 312 9.97 12.89 1.32
CA ILE A 312 8.71 12.74 2.08
C ILE A 312 8.72 13.69 3.29
N ASP A 313 7.58 14.31 3.59
CA ASP A 313 7.43 15.13 4.79
C ASP A 313 7.03 14.31 6.03
N THR A 314 7.06 14.96 7.19
CA THR A 314 6.66 14.37 8.49
C THR A 314 5.19 13.94 8.57
N THR A 315 4.35 14.36 7.62
CA THR A 315 2.92 14.00 7.54
C THR A 315 2.64 12.87 6.54
N GLY A 316 3.68 12.39 5.85
CA GLY A 316 3.61 11.27 4.91
C GLY A 316 3.38 11.68 3.44
N ASN A 317 3.57 12.95 3.08
CA ASN A 317 3.39 13.41 1.70
C ASN A 317 4.68 13.20 0.91
N LEU A 318 4.62 12.30 -0.07
CA LEU A 318 5.76 11.91 -0.90
C LEU A 318 5.74 12.69 -2.22
N GLU A 319 6.82 13.40 -2.50
CA GLU A 319 7.05 14.10 -3.77
C GLU A 319 7.08 13.11 -4.95
N SER A 320 6.63 13.55 -6.13
CA SER A 320 6.83 12.83 -7.39
C SER A 320 8.31 12.58 -7.67
N THR A 321 8.65 11.44 -8.26
CA THR A 321 10.04 11.11 -8.63
C THR A 321 10.61 12.16 -9.59
N LYS A 322 11.77 12.73 -9.24
CA LYS A 322 12.60 13.55 -10.13
C LYS A 322 13.77 12.72 -10.66
N GLU A 323 14.29 13.12 -11.82
CA GLU A 323 15.38 12.43 -12.51
C GLU A 323 16.48 13.41 -12.93
N ILE A 324 17.74 12.97 -12.82
CA ILE A 324 18.89 13.61 -13.46
C ILE A 324 19.74 12.57 -14.22
N LEU A 325 20.05 12.86 -15.48
CA LEU A 325 20.91 11.99 -16.30
C LEU A 325 22.39 12.39 -16.13
N ILE A 326 23.22 11.48 -15.64
CA ILE A 326 24.65 11.69 -15.39
C ILE A 326 25.49 10.99 -16.47
N LYS A 327 26.57 11.65 -16.90
CA LYS A 327 27.54 11.12 -17.86
C LYS A 327 28.94 11.19 -17.27
N VAL A 328 29.59 10.05 -17.07
CA VAL A 328 30.92 9.96 -16.45
C VAL A 328 31.88 9.20 -17.37
N ASP A 329 33.07 9.76 -17.58
CA ASP A 329 34.18 9.18 -18.34
C ASP A 329 35.52 9.47 -17.65
N THR A 330 35.81 8.83 -16.52
CA THR A 330 37.09 9.05 -15.82
C THR A 330 38.27 8.37 -16.52
N GLN A 331 37.96 7.35 -17.34
CA GLN A 331 38.96 6.53 -18.03
C GLN A 331 39.21 6.97 -19.49
N GLY A 332 38.50 7.98 -19.99
CA GLY A 332 38.61 8.46 -21.36
C GLY A 332 38.15 7.44 -22.41
N LYS A 333 37.24 6.52 -22.04
CA LYS A 333 36.72 5.44 -22.89
C LYS A 333 35.71 5.95 -23.91
N TRP A 334 35.04 7.07 -23.67
CA TRP A 334 33.90 7.54 -24.45
C TRP A 334 34.26 8.66 -25.45
N LYS A 335 35.51 8.67 -25.94
CA LYS A 335 36.07 9.69 -26.85
C LYS A 335 35.69 9.56 -28.33
N LYS A 336 34.99 8.49 -28.74
CA LYS A 336 34.67 8.25 -30.16
C LYS A 336 33.27 8.76 -30.49
N SER A 337 33.18 9.99 -30.96
CA SER A 337 31.97 10.52 -31.60
C SER A 337 31.71 9.77 -32.91
N LEU A 338 30.56 9.11 -33.03
CA LEU A 338 30.07 8.62 -34.32
C LEU A 338 29.42 9.80 -35.06
N HIS A 339 30.12 10.38 -36.03
CA HIS A 339 29.49 11.30 -36.98
C HIS A 339 28.64 10.47 -37.96
N VAL A 340 27.35 10.36 -37.70
CA VAL A 340 26.41 9.80 -38.65
C VAL A 340 26.15 10.86 -39.73
N ARG A 341 26.81 10.72 -40.88
CA ARG A 341 26.49 11.50 -42.09
C ARG A 341 25.53 10.67 -42.94
N ASN A 342 24.42 11.28 -43.33
CA ASN A 342 23.50 10.77 -44.37
C ASN A 342 22.60 9.58 -43.96
N THR A 343 21.90 9.66 -42.82
CA THR A 343 20.85 8.67 -42.47
C THR A 343 19.46 9.29 -42.53
N GLY A 344 18.66 8.83 -43.48
CA GLY A 344 17.20 8.95 -43.41
C GLY A 344 16.66 7.84 -42.50
N PHE A 345 15.94 8.21 -41.45
CA PHE A 345 15.20 7.25 -40.63
C PHE A 345 13.88 6.92 -41.35
N LEU A 346 13.66 5.64 -41.65
CA LEU A 346 12.34 5.15 -42.07
C LEU A 346 11.56 4.76 -40.82
N ILE A 347 10.47 5.48 -40.56
CA ILE A 347 9.47 5.05 -39.60
C ILE A 347 8.69 3.91 -40.26
N GLN A 348 8.77 2.70 -39.71
CA GLN A 348 7.83 1.63 -40.05
C GLN A 348 6.54 1.90 -39.28
N ASN A 349 5.45 2.15 -40.04
CA ASN A 349 4.09 2.28 -39.52
C ASN A 349 3.52 0.94 -39.10
#